data_AF-A0AA36GTD9-F1
#
_entry.id   AF-A0AA36GTD9-F1
#
_cell.length_a   1.000
_cell.length_b   1.000
_cell.length_c   1.000
_cell.angle_alpha   90.00
_cell.angle_beta   90.00
_cell.angle_gamma   90.00
#
_symmetry.space_group_name_H-M   'P 1'
#
loop_
_entity.id
_entity.type
_entity.pdbx_description
1 polymer ?
#
loop_
_entity_poly.entity_id
_entity_poly.type
_entity_poly.pdbx_seq_one_letter_code
_entity_poly.pdbx_strand_id
1 'polypeptide(L)'
;MYYVESGRPSVYGHVALNAGSEASLEKLGWFRFSHGRWGIRRGEVQMQEAHNVHYTNCKKQAYIEQFHATYFASPEKRTSDLKLGRRLSSNAWVRKAIYDDRAVTLEHGEGVAITFTIHTETRPKIVYDGSYFEHFEGFIQMDEHSNRFLHVTFYEARGTILGHIYNNKKKTASLERIHFQVDYGRKSNYTTRILIPSSVNGTRYVCFYPEGDVDRMSCQWLA
;
A
#
# COMPACT_ATOMS: atom_id res chain seq x y z
N MET A 1 -1.95 1.79 14.76
CA MET A 1 -1.69 0.49 15.42
C MET A 1 -1.69 -0.59 14.36
N TYR A 2 -0.83 -1.61 14.49
CA TYR A 2 -0.70 -2.71 13.54
C TYR A 2 -0.79 -4.04 14.28
N TYR A 3 -1.08 -5.12 13.58
CA TYR A 3 -1.07 -6.46 14.16
C TYR A 3 -0.53 -7.49 13.18
N VAL A 4 -0.20 -8.67 13.71
CA VAL A 4 0.21 -9.85 12.95
C VAL A 4 -0.69 -11.02 13.33
N GLU A 5 -0.97 -11.89 12.39
CA GLU A 5 -1.62 -13.16 12.69
C GLU A 5 -0.60 -14.10 13.35
N SER A 6 -1.00 -14.80 14.42
CA SER A 6 -0.12 -15.73 15.10
C SER A 6 0.41 -16.80 14.12
N GLY A 7 1.73 -17.01 14.11
CA GLY A 7 2.39 -17.92 13.18
C GLY A 7 2.62 -17.38 11.77
N ARG A 8 2.27 -16.12 11.49
CA ARG A 8 2.53 -15.46 10.22
C ARG A 8 3.30 -14.14 10.40
N PRO A 9 4.34 -13.89 9.61
CA PRO A 9 5.15 -12.69 9.76
C PRO A 9 4.55 -11.44 9.11
N SER A 10 3.49 -11.59 8.30
CA SER A 10 2.91 -10.47 7.55
C SER A 10 2.18 -9.48 8.45
N VAL A 11 2.52 -8.20 8.31
CA VAL A 11 1.93 -7.12 9.10
C VAL A 11 0.65 -6.59 8.45
N TYR A 12 -0.40 -6.44 9.25
CA TYR A 12 -1.71 -5.92 8.88
C TYR A 12 -1.95 -4.54 9.49
N GLY A 13 -2.70 -3.72 8.75
CA GLY A 13 -3.10 -2.38 9.15
C GLY A 13 -4.43 -1.97 8.51
N HIS A 14 -4.69 -0.66 8.48
CA HIS A 14 -5.95 -0.09 7.94
C HIS A 14 -7.21 -0.56 8.68
N VAL A 15 -7.07 -0.80 9.98
CA VAL A 15 -8.18 -1.18 10.86
C VAL A 15 -8.02 -0.48 12.20
N ALA A 16 -9.14 -0.09 12.81
CA ALA A 16 -9.13 0.51 14.13
C ALA A 16 -8.75 -0.57 15.16
N LEU A 17 -7.64 -0.38 15.88
CA LEU A 17 -7.09 -1.34 16.82
C LEU A 17 -6.74 -0.62 18.11
N ASN A 18 -7.19 -1.18 19.24
CA ASN A 18 -6.94 -0.63 20.58
C ASN A 18 -5.45 -0.58 20.89
N ALA A 19 -5.02 0.52 21.51
CA ALA A 19 -3.69 0.61 22.09
C ALA A 19 -3.52 -0.29 23.32
N GLY A 20 -2.27 -0.40 23.81
CA GLY A 20 -1.92 -1.18 24.99
C GLY A 20 -2.69 -0.80 26.26
N SER A 21 -3.18 0.44 26.39
CA SER A 21 -4.00 0.96 27.50
C SER A 21 -5.51 1.11 27.20
N GLU A 22 -5.90 0.99 25.93
CA GLU A 22 -7.28 1.20 25.46
C GLU A 22 -8.13 -0.08 25.56
N ALA A 23 -9.47 0.08 25.59
CA ALA A 23 -10.43 -1.02 25.73
C ALA A 23 -11.76 -0.79 24.99
N SER A 24 -11.79 0.00 23.92
CA SER A 24 -13.01 0.29 23.16
C SER A 24 -13.53 -0.97 22.44
N LEU A 25 -14.83 -1.27 22.57
CA LEU A 25 -15.49 -2.38 21.87
C LEU A 25 -15.72 -2.11 20.37
N GLU A 26 -15.56 -0.86 19.94
CA GLU A 26 -15.65 -0.46 18.54
C GLU A 26 -14.37 -0.72 17.74
N LYS A 27 -13.25 -0.98 18.42
CA LYS A 27 -11.93 -1.22 17.81
C LYS A 27 -11.48 -2.66 18.04
N LEU A 28 -10.64 -3.24 17.19
CA LEU A 28 -10.05 -4.56 17.45
C LEU A 28 -9.26 -4.59 18.77
N GLY A 29 -9.06 -5.78 19.33
CA GLY A 29 -8.18 -5.99 20.47
C GLY A 29 -8.78 -5.68 21.85
N TRP A 30 -10.10 -5.59 21.99
CA TRP A 30 -10.77 -5.58 23.30
C TRP A 30 -10.84 -6.98 23.94
N PHE A 31 -10.86 -8.04 23.12
CA PHE A 31 -10.72 -9.43 23.54
C PHE A 31 -9.25 -9.86 23.46
N ARG A 32 -8.63 -10.14 24.60
CA ARG A 32 -7.18 -10.37 24.70
C ARG A 32 -6.89 -11.68 25.39
N PHE A 33 -5.85 -12.36 24.91
CA PHE A 33 -5.27 -13.49 25.60
C PHE A 33 -4.30 -13.00 26.69
N SER A 34 -4.54 -13.41 27.92
CA SER A 34 -3.70 -13.05 29.08
C SER A 34 -3.77 -14.16 30.12
N HIS A 35 -2.63 -14.55 30.68
CA HIS A 35 -2.56 -15.61 31.70
C HIS A 35 -3.23 -16.92 31.28
N GLY A 36 -3.03 -17.36 30.03
CA GLY A 36 -3.59 -18.62 29.53
C GLY A 36 -5.08 -18.58 29.19
N ARG A 37 -5.75 -17.43 29.35
CA ARG A 37 -7.19 -17.29 29.10
C ARG A 37 -7.48 -16.10 28.19
N TRP A 38 -8.51 -16.24 27.39
CA TRP A 38 -9.09 -15.11 26.68
C TRP A 38 -10.05 -14.36 27.60
N GLY A 39 -10.00 -13.04 27.56
CA GLY A 39 -10.86 -12.20 28.38
C GLY A 39 -11.08 -10.84 27.75
N ILE A 40 -12.18 -10.20 28.16
CA ILE A 40 -12.50 -8.84 27.74
C ILE A 40 -11.85 -7.89 28.72
N ARG A 41 -11.07 -6.96 28.19
CA ARG A 41 -10.40 -5.97 29.02
C ARG A 41 -11.43 -5.08 29.69
N ARG A 42 -11.34 -4.92 31.02
CA ARG A 42 -12.35 -4.22 31.83
C ARG A 42 -13.77 -4.80 31.61
N GLY A 43 -13.84 -6.13 31.44
CA GLY A 43 -15.07 -6.83 31.07
C GLY A 43 -16.25 -6.56 31.98
N GLU A 44 -16.05 -6.36 33.29
CA GLU A 44 -17.13 -6.07 34.24
C GLU A 44 -17.91 -4.80 33.87
N VAL A 45 -17.19 -3.72 33.53
CA VAL A 45 -17.79 -2.43 33.14
C VAL A 45 -18.27 -2.51 31.69
N GLN A 46 -17.42 -3.03 30.79
CA GLN A 46 -17.72 -3.08 29.36
C GLN A 46 -18.95 -3.97 29.05
N MET A 47 -19.15 -5.06 29.79
CA MET A 47 -20.31 -5.92 29.60
C MET A 47 -21.61 -5.28 30.03
N GLN A 48 -21.60 -4.52 31.14
CA GLN A 48 -22.79 -3.81 31.60
C GLN A 48 -23.24 -2.73 30.59
N GLU A 49 -22.28 -2.09 29.93
CA GLU A 49 -22.56 -1.04 28.94
C GLU A 49 -22.95 -1.61 27.56
N ALA A 50 -22.35 -2.73 27.16
CA ALA A 50 -22.47 -3.25 25.81
C ALA A 50 -23.52 -4.35 25.64
N HIS A 51 -23.83 -5.10 26.68
CA HIS A 51 -24.77 -6.21 26.62
C HIS A 51 -26.13 -5.80 27.20
N ASN A 52 -27.05 -5.49 26.30
CA ASN A 52 -28.40 -5.06 26.63
C ASN A 52 -29.37 -6.22 26.40
N VAL A 53 -30.11 -6.60 27.44
CA VAL A 53 -31.12 -7.66 27.37
C VAL A 53 -32.49 -7.09 27.67
N HIS A 54 -33.42 -7.23 26.72
CA HIS A 54 -34.80 -6.81 26.88
C HIS A 54 -35.73 -8.02 26.96
N TYR A 55 -36.38 -8.22 28.09
CA TYR A 55 -37.37 -9.29 28.25
C TYR A 55 -38.66 -8.97 27.48
N THR A 56 -39.15 -9.90 26.67
CA THR A 56 -40.45 -9.80 25.99
C THR A 56 -41.52 -10.61 26.72
N ASN A 57 -41.15 -11.75 27.30
CA ASN A 57 -42.02 -12.54 28.16
C ASN A 57 -41.21 -13.28 29.23
N CYS A 58 -41.26 -12.79 30.46
CA CYS A 58 -40.51 -13.37 31.58
C CYS A 58 -40.93 -14.82 31.90
N LYS A 59 -42.22 -15.15 31.84
CA LYS A 59 -42.72 -16.50 32.16
C LYS A 59 -42.27 -17.53 31.13
N LYS A 60 -42.17 -17.13 29.85
CA LYS A 60 -41.66 -17.97 28.77
C LYS A 60 -40.14 -17.88 28.61
N GLN A 61 -39.46 -17.10 29.45
CA GLN A 61 -38.04 -16.75 29.31
C GLN A 61 -37.68 -16.24 27.90
N ALA A 62 -38.58 -15.49 27.27
CA ALA A 62 -38.34 -14.87 25.98
C ALA A 62 -37.71 -13.48 26.17
N TYR A 63 -36.59 -13.24 25.51
CA TYR A 63 -35.84 -11.99 25.55
C TYR A 63 -35.22 -11.67 24.20
N ILE A 64 -34.86 -10.41 23.99
CA ILE A 64 -34.09 -9.89 22.87
C ILE A 64 -32.73 -9.47 23.43
N GLU A 65 -31.67 -9.97 22.82
CA GLU A 65 -30.29 -9.67 23.17
C GLU A 65 -29.69 -8.70 22.15
N GLN A 66 -29.02 -7.66 22.64
CA GLN A 66 -28.28 -6.71 21.81
C GLN A 66 -26.87 -6.56 22.39
N PHE A 67 -25.86 -6.84 21.56
CA PHE A 67 -24.46 -6.68 21.94
C PHE A 67 -23.79 -5.59 21.10
N HIS A 68 -23.47 -4.47 21.76
CA HIS A 68 -22.89 -3.29 21.12
C HIS A 68 -21.36 -3.41 21.03
N ALA A 69 -20.90 -4.15 20.01
CA ALA A 69 -19.48 -4.23 19.66
C ALA A 69 -19.29 -4.33 18.13
N THR A 70 -18.16 -3.86 17.61
CA THR A 70 -17.95 -3.90 16.15
C THR A 70 -17.34 -5.21 15.69
N TYR A 71 -16.34 -5.72 16.42
CA TYR A 71 -15.48 -6.82 16.00
C TYR A 71 -15.75 -8.11 16.77
N PHE A 72 -16.93 -8.69 16.59
CA PHE A 72 -17.30 -9.99 17.14
C PHE A 72 -18.01 -10.84 16.08
N ALA A 73 -17.93 -12.16 16.24
CA ALA A 73 -18.66 -13.11 15.42
C ALA A 73 -19.90 -13.60 16.18
N SER A 74 -21.01 -13.76 15.46
CA SER A 74 -22.26 -14.32 15.96
C SER A 74 -22.84 -15.28 14.92
N PRO A 75 -23.89 -16.06 15.23
CA PRO A 75 -24.55 -16.90 14.22
C PRO A 75 -25.01 -16.12 12.98
N GLU A 76 -25.35 -14.84 13.15
CA GLU A 76 -25.79 -13.93 12.08
C GLU A 76 -24.62 -13.22 11.38
N LYS A 77 -23.46 -13.07 12.06
CA LYS A 77 -22.30 -12.34 11.58
C LYS A 77 -21.07 -13.23 11.58
N ARG A 78 -20.69 -13.74 10.41
CA ARG A 78 -19.54 -14.63 10.28
C ARG A 78 -18.23 -13.86 10.42
N THR A 79 -17.17 -14.58 10.75
CA THR A 79 -15.81 -14.02 10.82
C THR A 79 -15.34 -13.46 9.47
N SER A 80 -15.81 -14.03 8.36
CA SER A 80 -15.56 -13.52 7.00
C SER A 80 -16.08 -12.10 6.77
N ASP A 81 -17.10 -11.70 7.52
CA ASP A 81 -17.79 -10.42 7.34
C ASP A 81 -17.08 -9.31 8.14
N LEU A 82 -16.10 -9.68 8.97
CA LEU A 82 -15.29 -8.75 9.74
C LEU A 82 -14.23 -8.11 8.85
N LYS A 83 -14.27 -6.78 8.79
CA LYS A 83 -13.24 -5.97 8.13
C LYS A 83 -11.98 -5.91 9.00
N LEU A 84 -11.15 -6.94 8.93
CA LEU A 84 -9.90 -7.08 9.70
C LEU A 84 -8.75 -6.20 9.16
N GLY A 85 -9.02 -5.34 8.18
CA GLY A 85 -7.99 -4.54 7.52
C GLY A 85 -7.29 -5.30 6.41
N ARG A 86 -6.13 -4.79 5.99
CA ARG A 86 -5.35 -5.34 4.87
C ARG A 86 -3.87 -5.37 5.20
N ARG A 87 -3.12 -6.24 4.52
CA ARG A 87 -1.66 -6.33 4.64
C ARG A 87 -1.02 -5.00 4.29
N LEU A 88 0.03 -4.60 5.00
CA LEU A 88 0.74 -3.36 4.70
C LEU A 88 1.37 -3.35 3.31
N SER A 89 1.77 -4.51 2.82
CA SER A 89 2.28 -4.71 1.45
C SER A 89 1.23 -4.48 0.34
N SER A 90 -0.03 -4.23 0.70
CA SER A 90 -1.03 -3.78 -0.29
C SER A 90 -0.90 -2.30 -0.63
N ASN A 91 -0.20 -1.50 0.20
CA ASN A 91 0.12 -0.12 -0.14
C ASN A 91 1.24 -0.10 -1.19
N ALA A 92 1.09 0.70 -2.25
CA ALA A 92 2.04 0.74 -3.36
C ALA A 92 3.49 1.07 -2.96
N TRP A 93 3.67 1.90 -1.92
CA TRP A 93 4.99 2.30 -1.41
C TRP A 93 5.65 1.25 -0.51
N VAL A 94 4.93 0.20 -0.10
CA VAL A 94 5.44 -0.88 0.77
C VAL A 94 5.67 -2.13 -0.08
N ARG A 95 6.94 -2.46 -0.34
CA ARG A 95 7.29 -3.74 -0.98
C ARG A 95 7.13 -4.89 0.01
N LYS A 96 7.81 -4.75 1.14
CA LYS A 96 8.02 -5.71 2.24
C LYS A 96 7.46 -5.22 3.58
N ALA A 97 6.67 -5.99 4.33
CA ALA A 97 6.44 -5.69 5.75
C ALA A 97 6.40 -6.98 6.57
N ILE A 98 7.45 -7.22 7.37
CA ILE A 98 7.65 -8.45 8.13
C ILE A 98 7.89 -8.10 9.59
N TYR A 99 7.17 -8.77 10.47
CA TYR A 99 7.49 -8.82 11.90
C TYR A 99 8.51 -9.91 12.18
N ASP A 100 9.58 -9.53 12.87
CA ASP A 100 10.68 -10.38 13.33
C ASP A 100 10.87 -10.17 14.84
N ASP A 101 9.97 -10.77 15.62
CA ASP A 101 9.90 -10.79 17.10
C ASP A 101 9.95 -9.42 17.81
N ARG A 102 11.08 -8.73 17.78
CA ARG A 102 11.25 -7.42 18.42
C ARG A 102 11.12 -6.24 17.47
N ALA A 103 11.19 -6.50 16.17
CA ALA A 103 11.19 -5.46 15.15
C ALA A 103 10.17 -5.75 14.05
N VAL A 104 9.75 -4.69 13.38
CA VAL A 104 9.08 -4.78 12.09
C VAL A 104 10.03 -4.23 11.05
N THR A 105 10.44 -5.08 10.12
CA THR A 105 11.24 -4.68 8.96
C THR A 105 10.33 -4.26 7.83
N LEU A 106 10.47 -3.01 7.41
CA LEU A 106 9.73 -2.41 6.32
C LEU A 106 10.65 -2.20 5.13
N GLU A 107 10.30 -2.80 4.01
CA GLU A 107 11.02 -2.67 2.75
C GLU A 107 10.22 -1.72 1.86
N HIS A 108 10.80 -0.57 1.58
CA HIS A 108 10.17 0.44 0.75
C HIS A 108 10.17 -0.03 -0.71
N GLY A 109 9.03 0.11 -1.39
CA GLY A 109 8.93 -0.14 -2.83
C GLY A 109 9.55 0.98 -3.66
N GLU A 110 9.64 2.18 -3.08
CA GLU A 110 10.23 3.37 -3.69
C GLU A 110 11.07 4.10 -2.64
N GLY A 111 12.22 4.64 -3.05
CA GLY A 111 13.17 5.31 -2.17
C GLY A 111 13.60 6.66 -2.73
N VAL A 112 14.12 7.52 -1.86
CA VAL A 112 14.73 8.79 -2.26
C VAL A 112 16.20 8.58 -2.61
N ALA A 113 16.73 9.44 -3.48
CA ALA A 113 18.15 9.45 -3.78
C ALA A 113 18.97 9.73 -2.52
N ILE A 114 20.07 8.99 -2.37
CA ILE A 114 21.03 9.16 -1.27
C ILE A 114 22.34 9.71 -1.82
N THR A 115 22.90 10.70 -1.14
CA THR A 115 24.15 11.32 -1.53
C THR A 115 25.32 10.49 -0.99
N PHE A 116 26.16 9.99 -1.88
CA PHE A 116 27.41 9.34 -1.52
C PHE A 116 28.58 10.28 -1.74
N THR A 117 29.50 10.34 -0.78
CA THR A 117 30.79 11.03 -0.91
C THR A 117 31.88 9.98 -0.92
N ILE A 118 32.65 9.93 -2.02
CA ILE A 118 33.73 8.97 -2.19
C ILE A 118 35.06 9.72 -2.08
N HIS A 119 35.89 9.33 -1.11
CA HIS A 119 37.23 9.85 -0.94
C HIS A 119 38.23 8.88 -1.55
N THR A 120 39.07 9.36 -2.48
CA THR A 120 40.05 8.55 -3.19
C THR A 120 41.35 9.32 -3.32
N GLU A 121 42.49 8.62 -3.19
CA GLU A 121 43.82 9.20 -3.42
C GLU A 121 44.05 9.54 -4.90
N THR A 122 43.45 8.76 -5.80
CA THR A 122 43.54 8.94 -7.25
C THR A 122 42.17 9.25 -7.85
N ARG A 123 42.12 9.99 -8.96
CA ARG A 123 40.87 10.34 -9.65
C ARG A 123 40.08 9.09 -10.08
N PRO A 124 38.85 8.87 -9.56
CA PRO A 124 38.07 7.69 -9.92
C PRO A 124 37.48 7.83 -11.33
N LYS A 125 37.39 6.72 -12.05
CA LYS A 125 36.67 6.62 -13.33
C LYS A 125 35.30 6.02 -13.07
N ILE A 126 34.25 6.84 -13.22
CA ILE A 126 32.86 6.39 -13.15
C ILE A 126 32.44 5.96 -14.55
N VAL A 127 31.98 4.71 -14.70
CA VAL A 127 31.49 4.16 -15.96
C VAL A 127 30.01 3.83 -15.78
N TYR A 128 29.21 4.15 -16.78
CA TYR A 128 27.80 3.85 -16.81
C TYR A 128 27.45 3.06 -18.08
N ASP A 129 26.41 2.27 -17.94
CA ASP A 129 25.81 1.50 -19.01
C ASP A 129 24.75 2.35 -19.73
N GLY A 130 24.69 2.29 -21.05
CA GLY A 130 23.67 3.01 -21.82
C GLY A 130 22.25 2.48 -21.52
N SER A 131 21.30 3.42 -21.44
CA SER A 131 19.88 3.15 -21.21
C SER A 131 19.15 2.78 -22.50
N TYR A 132 18.13 1.94 -22.41
CA TYR A 132 17.38 1.45 -23.58
C TYR A 132 15.99 0.94 -23.17
N PHE A 133 15.00 1.10 -24.05
CA PHE A 133 13.79 0.27 -24.08
C PHE A 133 13.28 0.17 -25.52
N GLU A 134 12.49 -0.86 -25.82
CA GLU A 134 11.94 -1.06 -27.17
C GLU A 134 10.60 -0.34 -27.34
N HIS A 135 9.63 -0.67 -26.48
CA HIS A 135 8.32 -0.03 -26.43
C HIS A 135 7.75 -0.11 -25.01
N PHE A 136 6.63 0.57 -24.78
CA PHE A 136 5.92 0.53 -23.51
C PHE A 136 4.42 0.45 -23.72
N GLU A 137 3.73 -0.11 -22.74
CA GLU A 137 2.28 -0.17 -22.65
C GLU A 137 1.85 0.28 -21.27
N GLY A 138 0.69 0.91 -21.15
CA GLY A 138 0.22 1.34 -19.84
C GLY A 138 -1.18 1.91 -19.84
N PHE A 139 -1.63 2.31 -18.66
CA PHE A 139 -2.91 2.96 -18.44
C PHE A 139 -2.85 3.80 -17.18
N ILE A 140 -3.72 4.79 -17.09
CA ILE A 140 -3.88 5.65 -15.92
C ILE A 140 -5.05 5.08 -15.09
N GLN A 141 -4.81 4.84 -13.81
CA GLN A 141 -5.82 4.32 -12.90
C GLN A 141 -5.91 5.18 -11.65
N MET A 142 -7.09 5.21 -11.05
CA MET A 142 -7.35 5.86 -9.76
C MET A 142 -7.75 4.80 -8.74
N ASP A 143 -7.15 4.84 -7.55
CA ASP A 143 -7.50 3.92 -6.46
C ASP A 143 -8.69 4.43 -5.62
N GLU A 144 -9.14 3.60 -4.68
CA GLU A 144 -10.23 3.91 -3.73
C GLU A 144 -9.94 5.12 -2.82
N HIS A 145 -8.67 5.54 -2.72
CA HIS A 145 -8.22 6.67 -1.90
C HIS A 145 -7.98 7.92 -2.75
N SER A 146 -8.47 7.94 -3.99
CA SER A 146 -8.28 9.02 -4.98
C SER A 146 -6.82 9.28 -5.38
N ASN A 147 -5.91 8.34 -5.13
CA ASN A 147 -4.56 8.40 -5.67
C ASN A 147 -4.58 7.97 -7.12
N ARG A 148 -3.85 8.69 -7.96
CA ARG A 148 -3.72 8.38 -9.38
C ARG A 148 -2.37 7.75 -9.65
N PHE A 149 -2.40 6.67 -10.43
CA PHE A 149 -1.22 5.94 -10.81
C PHE A 149 -1.17 5.74 -12.31
N LEU A 150 0.01 5.95 -12.88
CA LEU A 150 0.35 5.45 -14.20
C LEU A 150 0.90 4.03 -14.04
N HIS A 151 0.14 3.04 -14.49
CA HIS A 151 0.56 1.65 -14.57
C HIS A 151 1.24 1.43 -15.91
N VAL A 152 2.53 1.14 -15.92
CA VAL A 152 3.30 1.04 -17.16
C VAL A 152 4.21 -0.18 -17.15
N THR A 153 4.27 -0.86 -18.29
CA THR A 153 5.19 -1.95 -18.59
C THR A 153 6.10 -1.52 -19.72
N PHE A 154 7.41 -1.58 -19.48
CA PHE A 154 8.44 -1.37 -20.50
C PHE A 154 8.95 -2.73 -20.96
N TYR A 155 9.10 -2.88 -22.27
CA TYR A 155 9.61 -4.11 -22.88
C TYR A 155 11.06 -3.95 -23.31
N GLU A 156 11.85 -4.99 -23.07
CA GLU A 156 13.29 -5.02 -23.37
C GLU A 156 14.05 -3.80 -22.78
N ALA A 157 13.70 -3.42 -21.55
CA ALA A 157 14.16 -2.20 -20.90
C ALA A 157 15.42 -2.42 -20.04
N ARG A 158 16.24 -1.37 -19.93
CA ARG A 158 17.50 -1.32 -19.16
C ARG A 158 17.88 0.12 -18.84
N GLY A 159 18.39 0.36 -17.64
CA GLY A 159 18.97 1.65 -17.25
C GLY A 159 17.92 2.72 -16.93
N THR A 160 18.29 3.99 -17.05
CA THR A 160 17.44 5.14 -16.73
C THR A 160 16.54 5.49 -17.90
N ILE A 161 15.25 5.62 -17.64
CA ILE A 161 14.29 6.08 -18.64
C ILE A 161 13.53 7.28 -18.08
N LEU A 162 13.35 8.27 -18.94
CA LEU A 162 12.80 9.57 -18.62
C LEU A 162 11.45 9.71 -19.33
N GLY A 163 10.49 10.32 -18.63
CA GLY A 163 9.12 10.43 -19.09
C GLY A 163 8.55 11.83 -18.92
N HIS A 164 7.61 12.16 -19.80
CA HIS A 164 6.85 13.41 -19.73
C HIS A 164 5.38 13.13 -20.01
N ILE A 165 4.53 13.76 -19.20
CA ILE A 165 3.08 13.75 -19.39
C ILE A 165 2.65 15.09 -20.00
N TYR A 166 1.92 15.03 -21.11
CA TYR A 166 1.42 16.20 -21.83
C TYR A 166 -0.12 16.18 -21.93
N ASN A 167 -0.70 17.37 -22.04
CA ASN A 167 -2.13 17.54 -22.36
C ASN A 167 -2.47 17.19 -23.81
N ASN A 168 -1.51 17.31 -24.72
CA ASN A 168 -1.75 17.17 -26.16
C ASN A 168 -0.50 16.67 -26.89
N LYS A 169 -0.69 16.23 -28.14
CA LYS A 169 0.39 15.79 -29.03
C LYS A 169 1.39 16.90 -29.40
N LYS A 170 1.00 18.18 -29.28
CA LYS A 170 1.87 19.32 -29.59
C LYS A 170 2.94 19.56 -28.51
N LYS A 171 2.90 18.81 -27.39
CA LYS A 171 3.89 18.86 -26.30
C LYS A 171 4.10 20.28 -25.75
N THR A 172 3.06 21.11 -25.76
CA THR A 172 3.14 22.55 -25.45
C THR A 172 3.51 22.84 -24.00
N ALA A 173 3.11 21.98 -23.05
CA ALA A 173 3.48 22.07 -21.65
C ALA A 173 3.53 20.68 -21.02
N SER A 174 4.65 20.35 -20.36
CA SER A 174 4.81 19.14 -19.57
C SER A 174 4.09 19.35 -18.24
N LEU A 175 3.10 18.51 -17.93
CA LEU A 175 2.40 18.54 -16.65
C LEU A 175 3.25 17.92 -15.53
N GLU A 176 3.94 16.83 -15.86
CA GLU A 176 4.72 16.06 -14.91
C GLU A 176 5.96 15.51 -15.61
N ARG A 177 7.05 15.36 -14.86
CA ARG A 177 8.30 14.74 -15.32
C ARG A 177 8.54 13.50 -14.50
N ILE A 178 8.70 12.37 -15.20
CA ILE A 178 8.88 11.07 -14.60
C ILE A 178 10.33 10.66 -14.84
N HIS A 179 10.95 10.08 -13.81
CA HIS A 179 12.23 9.40 -13.94
C HIS A 179 12.10 8.02 -13.31
N PHE A 180 12.65 7.00 -13.95
CA PHE A 180 12.70 5.67 -13.38
C PHE A 180 13.95 4.94 -13.82
N GLN A 181 14.34 4.00 -12.96
CA GLN A 181 15.51 3.18 -13.18
C GLN A 181 15.07 1.73 -13.29
N VAL A 182 15.35 1.13 -14.44
CA VAL A 182 15.17 -0.30 -14.68
C VAL A 182 16.46 -0.99 -14.28
N ASP A 183 16.33 -2.12 -13.59
CA ASP A 183 17.41 -2.86 -12.94
C ASP A 183 18.65 -3.02 -13.84
N TYR A 184 19.82 -3.06 -13.22
CA TYR A 184 21.09 -3.08 -13.93
C TYR A 184 21.35 -4.46 -14.55
N GLY A 185 21.77 -4.49 -15.82
CA GLY A 185 22.27 -5.70 -16.46
C GLY A 185 21.65 -6.00 -17.82
N ARG A 186 20.90 -7.10 -17.92
CA ARG A 186 20.27 -7.56 -19.16
C ARG A 186 18.96 -6.83 -19.39
N LYS A 187 18.62 -6.63 -20.67
CA LYS A 187 17.29 -6.13 -21.06
C LYS A 187 16.23 -7.07 -20.50
N SER A 188 15.18 -6.49 -19.91
CA SER A 188 14.09 -7.25 -19.32
C SER A 188 12.79 -6.46 -19.37
N ASN A 189 11.68 -7.18 -19.23
CA ASN A 189 10.38 -6.54 -19.11
C ASN A 189 10.21 -6.02 -17.69
N TYR A 190 9.86 -4.75 -17.57
CA TYR A 190 9.76 -4.07 -16.28
C TYR A 190 8.41 -3.38 -16.14
N THR A 191 7.63 -3.80 -15.15
CA THR A 191 6.33 -3.20 -14.82
C THR A 191 6.45 -2.38 -13.55
N THR A 192 5.97 -1.14 -13.59
CA THR A 192 5.95 -0.24 -12.44
C THR A 192 4.67 0.58 -12.35
N ARG A 193 4.39 1.09 -11.16
CA ARG A 193 3.28 1.98 -10.85
C ARG A 193 3.83 3.31 -10.36
N ILE A 194 3.50 4.38 -11.08
CA ILE A 194 4.07 5.71 -10.85
C ILE A 194 2.96 6.60 -10.33
N LEU A 195 3.13 7.19 -9.16
CA LEU A 195 2.18 8.15 -8.62
C LEU A 195 2.19 9.41 -9.48
N ILE A 196 1.02 9.88 -9.92
CA ILE A 196 0.88 11.08 -10.73
C ILE A 196 0.01 12.12 -10.01
N PRO A 197 0.26 13.42 -10.22
CA PRO A 197 -0.50 14.46 -9.54
C PRO A 197 -1.96 14.50 -10.01
N SER A 198 -2.84 15.00 -9.15
CA SER A 198 -4.28 15.13 -9.42
C SER A 198 -4.61 16.06 -10.60
N SER A 199 -3.67 16.92 -11.02
CA SER A 199 -3.77 17.74 -12.23
C SER A 199 -3.83 16.93 -13.53
N VAL A 200 -3.31 15.69 -13.52
CA VAL A 200 -3.32 14.77 -14.65
C VAL A 200 -4.64 14.00 -14.64
N ASN A 201 -5.66 14.49 -15.35
CA ASN A 201 -7.03 13.93 -15.33
C ASN A 201 -7.54 13.43 -16.70
N GLY A 202 -7.98 12.18 -16.77
CA GLY A 202 -8.44 11.54 -18.00
C GLY A 202 -7.29 11.22 -18.94
N THR A 203 -7.60 10.98 -20.22
CA THR A 203 -6.62 10.53 -21.20
C THR A 203 -5.53 11.57 -21.42
N ARG A 204 -4.27 11.14 -21.36
CA ARG A 204 -3.09 12.02 -21.48
C ARG A 204 -2.05 11.45 -22.43
N TYR A 205 -1.30 12.36 -23.06
CA TYR A 205 -0.27 11.99 -24.02
C TYR A 205 1.04 11.81 -23.27
N VAL A 206 1.45 10.56 -23.09
CA VAL A 206 2.62 10.18 -22.31
C VAL A 206 3.75 9.79 -23.25
N CYS A 207 4.93 10.34 -23.01
CA CYS A 207 6.13 10.04 -23.78
C CYS A 207 7.24 9.54 -22.86
N PHE A 208 7.99 8.54 -23.31
CA PHE A 208 9.20 8.07 -22.65
C PHE A 208 10.37 8.03 -23.62
N TYR A 209 11.58 8.26 -23.12
CA TYR A 209 12.83 8.10 -23.86
C TYR A 209 13.95 7.63 -22.89
N PRO A 210 14.88 6.78 -23.35
CA PRO A 210 16.03 6.40 -22.55
C PRO A 210 16.96 7.59 -22.29
N GLU A 211 17.58 7.63 -21.12
CA GLU A 211 18.57 8.66 -20.79
C GLU A 211 19.74 8.61 -21.79
N GLY A 212 20.02 9.75 -22.43
CA GLY A 212 21.07 9.90 -23.43
C GLY A 212 20.66 9.62 -24.87
N ASP A 213 19.42 9.17 -25.14
CA ASP A 213 18.92 8.89 -26.50
C ASP A 213 17.46 9.37 -26.63
N VAL A 214 17.31 10.68 -26.89
CA VAL A 214 16.01 11.37 -27.02
C VAL A 214 15.30 11.00 -28.33
N ASP A 215 16.05 10.58 -29.35
CA ASP A 215 15.50 10.24 -30.66
C ASP A 215 14.65 8.96 -30.61
N ARG A 216 14.90 8.09 -29.63
CA ARG A 216 14.05 6.93 -29.32
C ARG A 216 12.83 7.23 -28.46
N MET A 217 12.35 8.47 -28.48
CA MET A 217 11.13 8.83 -27.77
C MET A 217 9.92 8.09 -28.34
N SER A 218 9.29 7.26 -27.51
CA SER A 218 8.01 6.63 -27.81
C SER A 218 6.89 7.37 -27.07
N CYS A 219 5.76 7.58 -27.73
CA CYS A 219 4.64 8.34 -27.17
C CYS A 219 3.29 7.70 -27.50
N GLN A 220 2.38 7.68 -26.53
CA GLN A 220 1.03 7.16 -26.71
C GLN A 220 0.01 7.87 -25.83
N TRP A 221 -1.27 7.77 -26.22
CA TRP A 221 -2.39 8.20 -25.40
C TRP A 221 -2.72 7.11 -24.39
N LEU A 222 -2.64 7.44 -23.12
CA LEU A 222 -2.99 6.54 -22.03
C LEU A 222 -4.26 7.06 -21.35
N ALA A 223 -5.23 6.16 -21.21
CA ALA A 223 -6.50 6.41 -20.53
C ALA A 223 -6.45 5.83 -19.11
#